data_AF-A0A7W0G9B2-F1
#
_entry.id   AF-A0A7W0G9B2-F1
#
_cell.length_a   1.000
_cell.length_b   1.000
_cell.length_c   1.000
_cell.angle_alpha   90.00
_cell.angle_beta   90.00
_cell.angle_gamma   90.00
#
_symmetry.space_group_name_H-M   'P 1'
#
loop_
_entity.id
_entity.type
_entity.pdbx_description
1 polymer ?
#
loop_
_entity_poly.entity_id
_entity_poly.type
_entity_poly.pdbx_seq_one_letter_code
_entity_poly.pdbx_strand_id
1 'polypeptide(L)'
;MKFEVIDNCPVPVHLAPVIHEIKRRTGATLNSCDRSPEAEPFLKRCKPAKMSQRELYEGFRLGKPGFNPANAPGLSTHERRNDGVAYPGPAKFPLPYWCVGMDWENADGVIEAAGRLGFTAARTYPLSAREQHHLNFRKEPKLNLLKPLRLGDKGFRVARMAKQLASITDGEGRRYLERGQGVFDATLEAALRRFQADWDQDVDGVYGVQSSRQLAVALRAQQEKQKRPVATKPLRLGSKGPRVARIAKDLASITDSEGKRYLERGQGIFDATLESALRRFQADTGQDVDGVFGVQTARQLALAVRVEEEKLKPKPAAPTALSKEGATLIAAFEGFRSQLYNDAANHCTIGYGHLVHHGPIDGSEPAELKAGISQERALELLQEDAAKAASEIKVCVKVPLSQCQFDALVSFAFNVGNGAFRESTLLRLLNEGRYDAVEAQLARWNKAGGKTLQGLVNRRAAEAKFFNGT
;
A
#
# COMPACT_ATOMS: atom_id res chain seq x y z
N MET A 1 19.15 16.65 -7.39
CA MET A 1 18.96 15.79 -6.19
C MET A 1 20.23 15.84 -5.35
N LYS A 2 20.15 15.71 -4.02
CA LYS A 2 21.32 15.62 -3.14
C LYS A 2 21.53 14.16 -2.72
N PHE A 3 22.78 13.74 -2.56
CA PHE A 3 23.16 12.38 -2.21
C PHE A 3 24.04 12.32 -0.97
N GLU A 4 23.89 11.24 -0.20
CA GLU A 4 24.81 10.77 0.83
C GLU A 4 25.42 9.44 0.37
N VAL A 5 26.70 9.21 0.66
CA VAL A 5 27.35 7.92 0.32
C VAL A 5 27.25 6.97 1.51
N ILE A 6 26.51 5.88 1.34
CA ILE A 6 26.31 4.82 2.34
C ILE A 6 26.74 3.49 1.72
N ASP A 7 27.59 2.71 2.40
CA ASP A 7 28.21 1.48 1.88
C ASP A 7 28.76 1.62 0.46
N ASN A 8 29.49 2.72 0.24
CA ASN A 8 30.05 3.02 -1.06
C ASN A 8 28.99 3.13 -2.18
N CYS A 9 27.74 3.48 -1.85
CA CYS A 9 26.63 3.74 -2.78
C CYS A 9 26.09 5.15 -2.60
N PRO A 10 25.82 5.91 -3.66
CA PRO A 10 25.09 7.17 -3.54
C PRO A 10 23.61 6.88 -3.26
N VAL A 11 23.09 7.46 -2.18
CA VAL A 11 21.72 7.33 -1.70
C VAL A 11 21.08 8.71 -1.69
N PRO A 12 19.84 8.89 -2.21
CA PRO A 12 19.12 10.15 -2.07
C PRO A 12 19.05 10.59 -0.60
N VAL A 13 19.43 11.84 -0.29
CA VAL A 13 19.60 12.31 1.11
C VAL A 13 18.34 12.14 1.97
N HIS A 14 17.15 12.24 1.37
CA HIS A 14 15.89 12.06 2.08
C HIS A 14 15.62 10.60 2.48
N LEU A 15 16.26 9.64 1.80
CA LEU A 15 16.16 8.22 2.09
C LEU A 15 17.25 7.76 3.07
N ALA A 16 18.37 8.49 3.17
CA ALA A 16 19.51 8.12 4.01
C ALA A 16 19.16 7.75 5.47
N PRO A 17 18.30 8.49 6.20
CA PRO A 17 17.91 8.11 7.56
C PRO A 17 17.19 6.76 7.65
N VAL A 18 16.38 6.41 6.64
CA VAL A 18 15.71 5.10 6.54
C VAL A 18 16.75 4.01 6.37
N ILE A 19 17.70 4.21 5.47
CA ILE A 19 18.74 3.24 5.13
C ILE A 19 19.65 2.99 6.34
N HIS A 20 20.09 4.04 7.04
CA HIS A 20 20.88 3.90 8.27
C HIS A 20 20.15 3.12 9.37
N GLU A 21 18.85 3.35 9.54
CA GLU A 21 18.04 2.61 10.52
C GLU A 21 17.90 1.13 10.15
N ILE A 22 17.68 0.82 8.87
CA ILE A 22 17.63 -0.56 8.37
C ILE A 22 18.97 -1.25 8.64
N LYS A 23 20.09 -0.62 8.23
CA LYS A 23 21.44 -1.16 8.44
C LYS A 23 21.74 -1.44 9.90
N ARG A 24 21.42 -0.50 10.80
CA ARG A 24 21.65 -0.68 12.25
C ARG A 24 20.92 -1.91 12.79
N ARG A 25 19.71 -2.18 12.30
CA ARG A 25 18.87 -3.30 12.77
C ARG A 25 19.22 -4.66 12.19
N THR A 26 19.78 -4.68 10.98
CA THR A 26 19.99 -5.93 10.23
C THR A 26 21.46 -6.30 10.07
N GLY A 27 22.37 -5.35 10.26
CA GLY A 27 23.77 -5.49 9.87
C GLY A 27 23.98 -5.58 8.35
N ALA A 28 22.93 -5.46 7.54
CA ALA A 28 23.01 -5.68 6.11
C ALA A 28 23.83 -4.60 5.39
N THR A 29 24.50 -4.99 4.31
CA THR A 29 25.25 -4.11 3.42
C THR A 29 24.42 -3.77 2.18
N LEU A 30 24.43 -2.49 1.81
CA LEU A 30 23.88 -1.95 0.58
C LEU A 30 24.94 -2.00 -0.52
N ASN A 31 24.73 -2.85 -1.51
CA ASN A 31 25.67 -3.13 -2.60
C ASN A 31 25.51 -2.19 -3.79
N SER A 32 24.31 -1.66 -4.00
CA SER A 32 24.00 -0.77 -5.13
C SER A 32 22.78 0.06 -4.77
N CYS A 33 22.72 1.31 -5.23
CA CYS A 33 21.57 2.18 -5.06
C CYS A 33 21.44 3.08 -6.28
N ASP A 34 21.67 4.39 -6.16
CA ASP A 34 21.38 5.29 -7.26
C ASP A 34 22.46 5.27 -8.36
N ARG A 35 22.04 5.09 -9.61
CA ARG A 35 22.92 5.11 -10.79
C ARG A 35 22.46 6.10 -11.86
N SER A 36 21.57 7.03 -11.48
CA SER A 36 21.13 8.12 -12.34
C SER A 36 22.29 9.03 -12.76
N PRO A 37 22.15 9.81 -13.85
CA PRO A 37 23.14 10.78 -14.27
C PRO A 37 23.55 11.76 -13.16
N GLU A 38 22.63 12.13 -12.26
CA GLU A 38 22.94 13.02 -11.14
C GLU A 38 23.81 12.35 -10.05
N ALA A 39 23.82 11.01 -9.99
CA ALA A 39 24.61 10.23 -9.04
C ALA A 39 26.02 9.91 -9.57
N GLU A 40 26.28 10.03 -10.89
CA GLU A 40 27.56 9.68 -11.51
C GLU A 40 28.79 10.34 -10.86
N PRO A 41 28.78 11.64 -10.47
CA PRO A 41 29.92 12.24 -9.79
C PRO A 41 30.25 11.57 -8.46
N PHE A 42 29.25 10.97 -7.80
CA PHE A 42 29.43 10.24 -6.54
C PHE A 42 29.90 8.81 -6.80
N LEU A 43 29.36 8.13 -7.81
CA LEU A 43 29.80 6.80 -8.24
C LEU A 43 31.31 6.76 -8.57
N LYS A 44 31.82 7.80 -9.22
CA LYS A 44 33.26 7.94 -9.52
C LYS A 44 34.14 8.14 -8.28
N ARG A 45 33.55 8.65 -7.18
CA ARG A 45 34.24 8.88 -5.90
C ARG A 45 34.19 7.67 -4.97
N CYS A 46 33.34 6.68 -5.28
CA CYS A 46 33.29 5.41 -4.58
C CYS A 46 34.64 4.68 -4.64
N LYS A 47 34.95 3.85 -3.63
CA LYS A 47 36.16 3.04 -3.55
C LYS A 47 35.83 1.56 -3.27
N PRO A 48 35.97 0.66 -4.26
CA PRO A 48 36.29 0.94 -5.66
C PRO A 48 35.20 1.79 -6.33
N ALA A 49 35.56 2.49 -7.41
CA ALA A 49 34.62 3.29 -8.19
C ALA A 49 33.50 2.39 -8.73
N LYS A 50 32.27 2.89 -8.71
CA LYS A 50 31.11 2.17 -9.22
C LYS A 50 30.76 2.68 -10.61
N MET A 51 30.30 1.76 -11.45
CA MET A 51 29.90 2.07 -12.83
C MET A 51 28.54 2.78 -12.88
N SER A 52 28.32 3.66 -13.84
CA SER A 52 26.98 4.18 -14.13
C SER A 52 26.07 3.12 -14.76
N GLN A 53 24.76 3.38 -14.85
CA GLN A 53 23.85 2.46 -15.55
C GLN A 53 24.26 2.28 -17.01
N ARG A 54 24.75 3.34 -17.66
CA ARG A 54 25.26 3.30 -19.03
C ARG A 54 26.46 2.39 -19.18
N GLU A 55 27.46 2.52 -18.30
CA GLU A 55 28.66 1.69 -18.33
C GLU A 55 28.33 0.21 -18.09
N LEU A 56 27.41 -0.08 -17.15
CA LEU A 56 26.91 -1.44 -16.92
C LEU A 56 26.20 -2.01 -18.16
N TYR A 57 25.29 -1.23 -18.76
CA TYR A 57 24.56 -1.66 -19.95
C TYR A 57 25.49 -1.88 -21.15
N GLU A 58 26.44 -0.99 -21.38
CA GLU A 58 27.41 -1.12 -22.47
C GLU A 58 28.30 -2.36 -22.28
N GLY A 59 28.77 -2.63 -21.06
CA GLY A 59 29.55 -3.84 -20.78
C GLY A 59 28.75 -5.13 -20.95
N PHE A 60 27.48 -5.14 -20.53
CA PHE A 60 26.56 -6.26 -20.79
C PHE A 60 26.32 -6.48 -22.28
N ARG A 61 25.99 -5.41 -23.02
CA ARG A 61 25.73 -5.46 -24.47
C ARG A 61 26.95 -5.96 -25.26
N LEU A 62 28.16 -5.67 -24.79
CA LEU A 62 29.43 -6.11 -25.37
C LEU A 62 29.87 -7.51 -24.89
N GLY A 63 29.10 -8.17 -24.02
CA GLY A 63 29.42 -9.50 -23.49
C GLY A 63 30.70 -9.55 -22.66
N LYS A 64 31.08 -8.44 -22.00
CA LYS A 64 32.31 -8.40 -21.20
C LYS A 64 32.20 -9.31 -19.97
N PRO A 65 33.26 -10.05 -19.60
CA PRO A 65 33.26 -10.87 -18.39
C PRO A 65 32.92 -10.05 -17.13
N GLY A 66 32.03 -10.58 -16.28
CA GLY A 66 31.60 -9.94 -15.03
C GLY A 66 30.44 -8.94 -15.14
N PHE A 67 29.92 -8.68 -16.35
CA PHE A 67 28.75 -7.83 -16.54
C PHE A 67 27.46 -8.67 -16.58
N ASN A 68 26.61 -8.49 -15.57
CA ASN A 68 25.29 -9.08 -15.51
C ASN A 68 24.30 -8.37 -16.45
N PRO A 69 23.16 -9.01 -16.81
CA PRO A 69 22.06 -8.33 -17.48
C PRO A 69 21.72 -7.01 -16.79
N ALA A 70 21.68 -5.94 -17.58
CA ALA A 70 21.41 -4.59 -17.10
C ALA A 70 20.40 -3.93 -18.03
N ASN A 71 19.47 -3.17 -17.46
CA ASN A 71 18.53 -2.37 -18.25
C ASN A 71 19.27 -1.26 -18.99
N ALA A 72 18.76 -0.89 -20.17
CA ALA A 72 19.28 0.24 -20.92
C ALA A 72 19.14 1.55 -20.10
N PRO A 73 20.01 2.55 -20.33
CA PRO A 73 19.89 3.86 -19.68
C PRO A 73 18.50 4.47 -19.90
N GLY A 74 17.92 5.01 -18.84
CA GLY A 74 16.56 5.51 -18.79
C GLY A 74 15.48 4.45 -18.54
N LEU A 75 15.85 3.17 -18.40
CA LEU A 75 14.95 2.02 -18.16
C LEU A 75 15.28 1.27 -16.86
N SER A 76 16.00 1.89 -15.91
CA SER A 76 16.42 1.24 -14.68
C SER A 76 15.81 1.89 -13.44
N THR A 77 15.34 1.08 -12.49
CA THR A 77 14.92 1.57 -11.16
C THR A 77 16.09 2.20 -10.40
N HIS A 78 17.33 1.78 -10.65
CA HIS A 78 18.53 2.45 -10.13
C HIS A 78 18.70 3.88 -10.67
N GLU A 79 18.11 4.20 -11.82
CA GLU A 79 18.05 5.57 -12.35
C GLU A 79 16.76 6.29 -11.95
N ARG A 80 15.94 5.70 -11.08
CA ARG A 80 14.59 6.16 -10.74
C ARG A 80 13.73 6.30 -11.99
N ARG A 81 13.79 5.27 -12.82
CA ARG A 81 12.96 5.10 -14.01
C ARG A 81 12.25 3.76 -13.91
N ASN A 82 10.96 3.74 -14.20
CA ASN A 82 10.21 2.49 -14.20
C ASN A 82 10.74 1.60 -15.32
N ASP A 83 10.98 0.34 -15.05
CA ASP A 83 11.38 -0.66 -16.05
C ASP A 83 10.16 -1.38 -16.66
N GLY A 84 8.95 -1.07 -16.17
CA GLY A 84 7.69 -1.68 -16.59
C GLY A 84 7.34 -2.97 -15.84
N VAL A 85 8.19 -3.40 -14.89
CA VAL A 85 7.96 -4.58 -14.04
C VAL A 85 7.92 -4.18 -12.57
N ALA A 86 8.81 -3.27 -12.17
CA ALA A 86 9.01 -2.89 -10.78
C ALA A 86 7.83 -2.14 -10.19
N TYR A 87 7.17 -1.28 -10.96
CA TYR A 87 6.01 -0.52 -10.52
C TYR A 87 4.93 -0.54 -11.61
N PRO A 88 3.64 -0.51 -11.24
CA PRO A 88 2.57 -0.25 -12.21
C PRO A 88 2.84 1.07 -12.95
N GLY A 89 2.59 1.09 -14.26
CA GLY A 89 2.87 2.23 -15.13
C GLY A 89 3.89 1.91 -16.22
N PRO A 90 4.23 2.88 -17.09
CA PRO A 90 4.94 2.60 -18.32
C PRO A 90 6.44 2.58 -18.06
N ALA A 91 7.16 1.78 -18.84
CA ALA A 91 8.62 1.79 -18.82
C ALA A 91 9.15 3.21 -19.16
N LYS A 92 10.29 3.59 -18.58
CA LYS A 92 10.93 4.92 -18.60
C LYS A 92 10.27 6.01 -17.78
N PHE A 93 9.12 5.75 -17.12
CA PHE A 93 8.47 6.79 -16.34
C PHE A 93 9.34 7.23 -15.15
N PRO A 94 9.47 8.54 -14.87
CA PRO A 94 10.17 9.02 -13.68
C PRO A 94 9.54 8.49 -12.40
N LEU A 95 10.34 7.79 -11.61
CA LEU A 95 9.94 7.33 -10.30
C LEU A 95 10.28 8.37 -9.22
N PRO A 96 9.47 8.48 -8.15
CA PRO A 96 9.84 9.25 -6.96
C PRO A 96 11.18 8.82 -6.39
N TYR A 97 11.84 9.71 -5.64
CA TYR A 97 13.18 9.47 -5.07
C TYR A 97 13.26 8.22 -4.16
N TRP A 98 12.16 7.86 -3.52
CA TRP A 98 12.07 6.70 -2.63
C TRP A 98 11.84 5.38 -3.37
N CYS A 99 11.53 5.42 -4.66
CA CYS A 99 11.38 4.25 -5.51
C CYS A 99 12.69 3.79 -6.16
N VAL A 100 13.83 4.38 -5.80
CA VAL A 100 15.14 3.97 -6.34
C VAL A 100 15.40 2.49 -6.06
N GLY A 101 15.88 1.77 -7.06
CA GLY A 101 16.29 0.37 -6.94
C GLY A 101 17.52 0.24 -6.04
N MET A 102 17.53 -0.78 -5.18
CA MET A 102 18.60 -1.01 -4.20
C MET A 102 18.96 -2.49 -4.13
N ASP A 103 20.25 -2.82 -4.13
CA ASP A 103 20.73 -4.20 -3.99
C ASP A 103 21.32 -4.43 -2.60
N TRP A 104 20.87 -5.48 -1.91
CA TRP A 104 21.23 -5.79 -0.52
C TRP A 104 21.71 -7.22 -0.33
N GLU A 105 22.75 -7.44 0.48
CA GLU A 105 23.26 -8.80 0.78
C GLU A 105 22.26 -9.67 1.56
N ASN A 106 21.45 -9.06 2.44
CA ASN A 106 20.42 -9.74 3.24
C ASN A 106 19.03 -9.13 2.97
N ALA A 107 18.49 -9.38 1.78
CA ALA A 107 17.23 -8.78 1.34
C ALA A 107 16.04 -9.15 2.23
N ASP A 108 15.98 -10.38 2.77
CA ASP A 108 14.89 -10.82 3.65
C ASP A 108 14.89 -10.09 4.99
N GLY A 109 16.08 -9.99 5.62
CA GLY A 109 16.24 -9.22 6.85
C GLY A 109 15.91 -7.74 6.64
N VAL A 110 16.26 -7.18 5.48
CA VAL A 110 15.91 -5.80 5.10
C VAL A 110 14.41 -5.62 4.93
N ILE A 111 13.72 -6.52 4.23
CA ILE A 111 12.25 -6.50 4.07
C ILE A 111 11.58 -6.59 5.44
N GLU A 112 12.03 -7.51 6.30
CA GLU A 112 11.46 -7.67 7.64
C GLU A 112 11.70 -6.41 8.50
N ALA A 113 12.92 -5.87 8.49
CA ALA A 113 13.24 -4.65 9.24
C ALA A 113 12.44 -3.44 8.74
N ALA A 114 12.29 -3.30 7.42
CA ALA A 114 11.44 -2.28 6.81
C ALA A 114 9.97 -2.45 7.24
N GLY A 115 9.44 -3.67 7.21
CA GLY A 115 8.10 -4.00 7.70
C GLY A 115 7.89 -3.66 9.17
N ARG A 116 8.84 -4.06 10.04
CA ARG A 116 8.85 -3.68 11.46
C ARG A 116 8.88 -2.15 11.61
N LEU A 117 9.57 -1.44 10.72
CA LEU A 117 9.62 0.02 10.67
C LEU A 117 8.33 0.71 10.20
N GLY A 118 7.37 -0.05 9.67
CA GLY A 118 6.12 0.47 9.11
C GLY A 118 6.23 0.83 7.64
N PHE A 119 7.28 0.38 6.96
CA PHE A 119 7.52 0.59 5.54
C PHE A 119 7.18 -0.67 4.76
N THR A 120 6.83 -0.51 3.49
CA THR A 120 6.62 -1.64 2.59
C THR A 120 7.79 -1.70 1.64
N ALA A 121 8.71 -2.65 1.84
CA ALA A 121 9.74 -3.01 0.87
C ALA A 121 9.40 -4.38 0.29
N ALA A 122 9.65 -4.59 -1.00
CA ALA A 122 9.46 -5.90 -1.61
C ALA A 122 10.54 -6.20 -2.64
N ARG A 123 10.78 -7.50 -2.87
CA ARG A 123 11.54 -7.97 -4.01
C ARG A 123 10.79 -7.60 -5.28
N THR A 124 11.54 -7.08 -6.25
CA THR A 124 10.98 -6.59 -7.50
C THR A 124 10.78 -7.72 -8.50
N TYR A 125 11.65 -8.74 -8.44
CA TYR A 125 11.69 -9.87 -9.34
C TYR A 125 11.69 -11.21 -8.57
N PRO A 126 10.56 -11.60 -7.95
CA PRO A 126 10.52 -12.71 -7.01
C PRO A 126 10.82 -14.09 -7.63
N LEU A 127 10.74 -14.22 -8.97
CA LEU A 127 10.98 -15.47 -9.70
C LEU A 127 12.42 -15.58 -10.25
N SER A 128 13.26 -14.55 -10.08
CA SER A 128 14.64 -14.54 -10.56
C SER A 128 15.60 -14.82 -9.40
N ALA A 129 16.23 -16.01 -9.42
CA ALA A 129 17.24 -16.37 -8.43
C ALA A 129 18.46 -15.42 -8.43
N ARG A 130 18.69 -14.69 -9.53
CA ARG A 130 19.80 -13.74 -9.71
C ARG A 130 19.51 -12.33 -9.18
N GLU A 131 18.25 -12.02 -8.87
CA GLU A 131 17.80 -10.67 -8.45
C GLU A 131 17.19 -10.68 -7.04
N GLN A 132 17.42 -11.74 -6.26
CA GLN A 132 16.91 -11.85 -4.88
C GLN A 132 17.34 -10.69 -3.97
N HIS A 133 18.46 -10.05 -4.31
CA HIS A 133 19.05 -8.92 -3.60
C HIS A 133 18.39 -7.58 -3.95
N HIS A 134 17.66 -7.47 -5.06
CA HIS A 134 17.10 -6.22 -5.57
C HIS A 134 15.75 -5.89 -4.92
N LEU A 135 15.69 -4.72 -4.29
CA LEU A 135 14.57 -4.24 -3.50
C LEU A 135 14.11 -2.85 -3.92
N ASN A 136 12.81 -2.66 -3.81
CA ASN A 136 12.13 -1.38 -4.03
C ASN A 136 11.15 -1.10 -2.88
N PHE A 137 11.10 0.14 -2.39
CA PHE A 137 10.01 0.55 -1.51
C PHE A 137 8.72 0.72 -2.32
N ARG A 138 7.60 0.26 -1.76
CA ARG A 138 6.25 0.30 -2.36
C ARG A 138 5.43 1.50 -1.90
N LYS A 139 5.86 2.17 -0.84
CA LYS A 139 5.27 3.41 -0.31
C LYS A 139 6.39 4.31 0.19
N GLU A 140 6.18 5.64 0.13
CA GLU A 140 7.13 6.61 0.66
C GLU A 140 7.47 6.29 2.14
N PRO A 141 8.72 5.93 2.44
CA PRO A 141 9.13 5.56 3.79
C PRO A 141 9.36 6.84 4.59
N LYS A 142 8.30 7.35 5.22
CA LYS A 142 8.40 8.49 6.14
C LYS A 142 8.85 8.01 7.52
N LEU A 143 10.10 8.29 7.89
CA LEU A 143 10.51 8.18 9.29
C LEU A 143 9.86 9.32 10.09
N ASN A 144 8.76 9.02 10.79
CA ASN A 144 8.30 9.86 11.89
C ASN A 144 9.20 9.61 13.11
N LEU A 145 10.45 10.06 13.02
CA LEU A 145 11.39 10.06 14.13
C LEU A 145 11.02 11.18 15.10
N LEU A 146 10.13 10.88 16.04
CA LEU A 146 10.10 11.68 17.25
C LEU A 146 11.50 11.62 17.87
N LYS A 147 12.12 12.79 18.14
CA LYS A 147 13.47 12.90 18.71
C LYS A 147 13.65 11.87 19.85
N PRO A 148 14.68 11.00 19.84
CA PRO A 148 14.91 10.05 20.91
C PRO A 148 15.02 10.76 22.26
N LEU A 149 14.49 10.15 23.32
CA LEU A 149 14.61 10.73 24.67
C LEU A 149 15.93 10.26 25.30
N ARG A 150 16.60 11.16 26.01
CA ARG A 150 17.90 10.94 26.67
C ARG A 150 17.92 11.57 28.06
N LEU A 151 18.97 11.27 28.82
CA LEU A 151 19.24 11.90 30.12
C LEU A 151 19.11 13.43 30.03
N GLY A 152 18.30 14.00 30.93
CA GLY A 152 17.99 15.43 31.00
C GLY A 152 16.70 15.86 30.29
N ASP A 153 16.14 15.05 29.39
CA ASP A 153 14.89 15.38 28.72
C ASP A 153 13.70 15.39 29.70
N LYS A 154 12.69 16.25 29.41
CA LYS A 154 11.51 16.44 30.26
C LYS A 154 10.22 16.45 29.43
N GLY A 155 9.09 16.23 30.09
CA GLY A 155 7.76 16.46 29.53
C GLY A 155 6.96 15.19 29.23
N PHE A 156 5.85 15.33 28.50
CA PHE A 156 4.83 14.27 28.36
C PHE A 156 5.39 12.95 27.81
N ARG A 157 6.34 13.01 26.86
CA ARG A 157 6.92 11.81 26.25
C ARG A 157 7.76 11.01 27.25
N VAL A 158 8.52 11.70 28.11
CA VAL A 158 9.27 11.09 29.21
C VAL A 158 8.32 10.50 30.25
N ALA A 159 7.30 11.26 30.65
CA ALA A 159 6.28 10.80 31.59
C ALA A 159 5.56 9.53 31.11
N ARG A 160 5.23 9.49 29.81
CA ARG A 160 4.59 8.32 29.19
C ARG A 160 5.50 7.10 29.21
N MET A 161 6.76 7.25 28.76
CA MET A 161 7.74 6.15 28.78
C MET A 161 8.01 5.65 30.21
N ALA A 162 8.24 6.55 31.16
CA ALA A 162 8.49 6.19 32.56
C ALA A 162 7.30 5.43 33.16
N LYS A 163 6.07 5.89 32.90
CA LYS A 163 4.86 5.19 33.34
C LYS A 163 4.76 3.78 32.74
N GLN A 164 5.16 3.63 31.48
CA GLN A 164 5.17 2.33 30.80
C GLN A 164 6.21 1.38 31.40
N LEU A 165 7.46 1.83 31.60
CA LEU A 165 8.50 1.04 32.26
C LEU A 165 8.10 0.65 33.69
N ALA A 166 7.42 1.54 34.42
CA ALA A 166 6.96 1.25 35.78
C ALA A 166 5.81 0.21 35.85
N SER A 167 5.18 -0.09 34.71
CA SER A 167 4.07 -1.04 34.64
C SER A 167 4.48 -2.46 34.24
N ILE A 168 5.75 -2.67 33.88
CA ILE A 168 6.28 -3.97 33.45
C ILE A 168 7.38 -4.48 34.40
N THR A 169 7.60 -5.80 34.38
CA THR A 169 8.58 -6.49 35.21
C THR A 169 9.57 -7.29 34.36
N ASP A 170 10.78 -7.49 34.85
CA ASP A 170 11.81 -8.32 34.23
C ASP A 170 11.50 -9.83 34.35
N GLY A 171 12.40 -10.68 33.86
CA GLY A 171 12.27 -12.14 33.91
C GLY A 171 12.19 -12.72 35.32
N GLU A 172 12.72 -12.00 36.31
CA GLU A 172 12.69 -12.35 37.73
C GLU A 172 11.48 -11.73 38.47
N GLY A 173 10.62 -10.99 37.76
CA GLY A 173 9.43 -10.36 38.32
C GLY A 173 9.68 -9.01 39.01
N ARG A 174 10.90 -8.45 38.92
CA ARG A 174 11.19 -7.12 39.49
C ARG A 174 10.78 -6.03 38.52
N ARG A 175 10.25 -4.92 39.04
CA ARG A 175 9.87 -3.76 38.21
C ARG A 175 11.11 -3.11 37.60
N TYR A 176 11.00 -2.69 36.33
CA TYR A 176 12.06 -1.90 35.71
C TYR A 176 12.16 -0.51 36.32
N LEU A 177 11.03 0.07 36.75
CA LEU A 177 10.99 1.36 37.42
C LEU A 177 9.92 1.34 38.53
N GLU A 178 10.20 1.92 39.68
CA GLU A 178 9.25 1.90 40.81
C GLU A 178 8.00 2.76 40.57
N ARG A 179 8.20 3.95 39.98
CA ARG A 179 7.12 4.92 39.69
C ARG A 179 7.39 5.71 38.43
N GLY A 180 6.34 6.13 37.74
CA GLY A 180 6.45 7.05 36.61
C GLY A 180 6.98 8.42 37.05
N GLN A 181 7.73 9.07 36.17
CA GLN A 181 8.32 10.39 36.41
C GLN A 181 8.41 11.20 35.11
N GLY A 182 8.36 12.53 35.21
CA GLY A 182 8.34 13.44 34.05
C GLY A 182 9.71 13.92 33.58
N VAL A 183 10.79 13.47 34.22
CA VAL A 183 12.18 13.84 33.93
C VAL A 183 12.96 12.56 33.64
N PHE A 184 13.79 12.59 32.60
CA PHE A 184 14.67 11.49 32.23
C PHE A 184 15.95 11.64 33.04
N ASP A 185 15.93 11.19 34.28
CA ASP A 185 17.05 11.23 35.20
C ASP A 185 17.91 9.94 35.11
N ALA A 186 18.97 9.88 35.93
CA ALA A 186 19.87 8.71 35.96
C ALA A 186 19.13 7.42 36.36
N THR A 187 18.09 7.52 37.19
CA THR A 187 17.23 6.41 37.58
C THR A 187 16.46 5.85 36.39
N LEU A 188 15.85 6.74 35.57
CA LEU A 188 15.12 6.33 34.37
C LEU A 188 16.04 5.77 33.30
N GLU A 189 17.24 6.33 33.16
CA GLU A 189 18.25 5.82 32.24
C GLU A 189 18.70 4.41 32.63
N ALA A 190 19.00 4.17 33.91
CA ALA A 190 19.37 2.85 34.42
C ALA A 190 18.26 1.81 34.19
N ALA A 191 17.00 2.20 34.45
CA ALA A 191 15.83 1.37 34.16
C ALA A 191 15.71 1.02 32.66
N LEU A 192 15.92 2.01 31.78
CA LEU A 192 15.88 1.80 30.34
C LEU A 192 17.02 0.91 29.85
N ARG A 193 18.24 1.10 30.36
CA ARG A 193 19.40 0.25 30.01
C ARG A 193 19.17 -1.19 30.43
N ARG A 194 18.60 -1.42 31.61
CA ARG A 194 18.21 -2.76 32.06
C ARG A 194 17.16 -3.38 31.14
N PHE A 195 16.14 -2.60 30.77
CA PHE A 195 15.13 -3.02 29.81
C PHE A 195 15.72 -3.33 28.42
N GLN A 196 16.70 -2.55 27.96
CA GLN A 196 17.39 -2.81 26.70
C GLN A 196 18.17 -4.13 26.76
N ALA A 197 18.92 -4.38 27.85
CA ALA A 197 19.66 -5.61 28.05
C ALA A 197 18.75 -6.85 28.08
N ASP A 198 17.66 -6.80 28.86
CA ASP A 198 16.72 -7.92 29.03
C ASP A 198 15.93 -8.26 27.74
N TRP A 199 15.91 -7.35 26.75
CA TRP A 199 15.17 -7.50 25.49
C TRP A 199 16.10 -7.54 24.27
N ASP A 200 17.37 -7.91 24.47
CA ASP A 200 18.39 -8.06 23.42
C ASP A 200 18.51 -6.82 22.50
N GLN A 201 18.54 -5.64 23.11
CA GLN A 201 18.75 -4.36 22.42
C GLN A 201 20.16 -3.82 22.70
N ASP A 202 20.62 -2.89 21.86
CA ASP A 202 21.79 -2.06 22.15
C ASP A 202 21.55 -1.28 23.46
N VAL A 203 22.42 -1.49 24.46
CA VAL A 203 22.30 -0.89 25.79
C VAL A 203 22.89 0.52 25.77
N ASP A 204 22.23 1.43 25.05
CA ASP A 204 22.70 2.79 24.80
C ASP A 204 22.07 3.83 25.76
N GLY A 205 21.04 3.47 26.52
CA GLY A 205 20.33 4.38 27.43
C GLY A 205 19.47 5.43 26.70
N VAL A 206 19.25 5.26 25.39
CA VAL A 206 18.48 6.19 24.56
C VAL A 206 17.12 5.59 24.23
N TYR A 207 16.04 6.30 24.57
CA TYR A 207 14.70 5.86 24.20
C TYR A 207 14.36 6.27 22.76
N GLY A 208 14.78 5.41 21.83
CA GLY A 208 14.50 5.50 20.41
C GLY A 208 13.35 4.63 19.94
N VAL A 209 13.24 4.47 18.63
CA VAL A 209 12.17 3.68 17.98
C VAL A 209 12.19 2.21 18.40
N GLN A 210 13.39 1.62 18.57
CA GLN A 210 13.55 0.22 19.01
C GLN A 210 12.99 0.00 20.42
N SER A 211 13.47 0.78 21.40
CA SER A 211 13.02 0.66 22.78
C SER A 211 11.54 1.01 22.94
N SER A 212 11.01 1.97 22.17
CA SER A 212 9.57 2.25 22.17
C SER A 212 8.70 1.08 21.70
N ARG A 213 9.18 0.30 20.71
CA ARG A 213 8.44 -0.88 20.22
C ARG A 213 8.56 -2.05 21.16
N GLN A 214 9.76 -2.35 21.63
CA GLN A 214 9.94 -3.43 22.60
C GLN A 214 9.16 -3.16 23.87
N LEU A 215 9.11 -1.90 24.33
CA LEU A 215 8.30 -1.51 25.48
C LEU A 215 6.80 -1.74 25.20
N ALA A 216 6.32 -1.50 23.98
CA ALA A 216 4.94 -1.83 23.59
C ALA A 216 4.65 -3.34 23.58
N VAL A 217 5.62 -4.16 23.15
CA VAL A 217 5.51 -5.63 23.20
C VAL A 217 5.51 -6.12 24.65
N ALA A 218 6.44 -5.62 25.47
CA ALA A 218 6.54 -5.92 26.90
C ALA A 218 5.23 -5.60 27.65
N LEU A 219 4.62 -4.45 27.35
CA LEU A 219 3.33 -4.05 27.92
C LEU A 219 2.21 -5.01 27.54
N ARG A 220 2.16 -5.46 26.28
CA ARG A 220 1.16 -6.44 25.83
C ARG A 220 1.38 -7.78 26.51
N ALA A 221 2.61 -8.26 26.57
CA ALA A 221 2.96 -9.50 27.26
C ALA A 221 2.61 -9.42 28.76
N GLN A 222 2.87 -8.29 29.41
CA GLN A 222 2.50 -8.05 30.80
C GLN A 222 0.98 -8.02 30.99
N GLN A 223 0.24 -7.37 30.09
CA GLN A 223 -1.22 -7.40 30.08
C GLN A 223 -1.77 -8.80 29.82
N GLU A 224 -1.11 -9.61 29.00
CA GLU A 224 -1.46 -11.00 28.73
C GLU A 224 -1.15 -11.92 29.92
N LYS A 225 -0.06 -11.67 30.66
CA LYS A 225 0.23 -12.36 31.94
C LYS A 225 -0.75 -11.97 33.04
N GLN A 226 -1.17 -10.70 33.08
CA GLN A 226 -2.13 -10.17 34.08
C GLN A 226 -3.59 -10.48 33.74
N LYS A 227 -3.92 -10.63 32.45
CA LYS A 227 -5.10 -11.37 32.03
C LYS A 227 -4.86 -12.79 32.52
N ARG A 228 -5.54 -13.18 33.61
CA ARG A 228 -5.72 -14.61 33.88
C ARG A 228 -6.10 -15.24 32.54
N PRO A 229 -5.37 -16.24 32.01
CA PRO A 229 -6.01 -17.11 31.07
C PRO A 229 -7.17 -17.65 31.88
N VAL A 230 -8.40 -17.25 31.52
CA VAL A 230 -9.50 -18.15 31.78
C VAL A 230 -9.06 -19.36 30.99
N ALA A 231 -8.50 -20.36 31.69
CA ALA A 231 -8.23 -21.67 31.15
C ALA A 231 -9.60 -22.14 30.70
N THR A 232 -9.92 -21.85 29.45
CA THR A 232 -11.20 -22.17 28.88
C THR A 232 -11.11 -23.67 28.70
N LYS A 233 -11.61 -24.41 29.70
CA LYS A 233 -11.58 -25.86 29.74
C LYS A 233 -11.85 -26.39 28.33
N PRO A 234 -10.95 -27.24 27.78
CA PRO A 234 -11.11 -27.77 26.43
C PRO A 234 -12.48 -28.43 26.30
N LEU A 235 -13.19 -28.14 25.21
CA LEU A 235 -14.50 -28.74 24.98
C LEU A 235 -14.30 -30.11 24.35
N ARG A 236 -15.11 -31.05 24.77
CA ARG A 236 -15.05 -32.47 24.40
C ARG A 236 -16.45 -33.07 24.55
N LEU A 237 -16.60 -34.33 24.15
CA LEU A 237 -17.85 -35.08 24.27
C LEU A 237 -18.53 -34.85 25.64
N GLY A 238 -19.81 -34.46 25.60
CA GLY A 238 -20.63 -34.14 26.78
C GLY A 238 -20.56 -32.68 27.25
N SER A 239 -19.67 -31.85 26.70
CA SER A 239 -19.65 -30.41 27.00
C SER A 239 -20.92 -29.72 26.50
N LYS A 240 -21.40 -28.68 27.21
CA LYS A 240 -22.63 -27.95 26.85
C LYS A 240 -22.45 -26.44 26.99
N GLY A 241 -23.29 -25.66 26.32
CA GLY A 241 -23.43 -24.22 26.52
C GLY A 241 -22.98 -23.35 25.33
N PRO A 242 -22.93 -22.01 25.50
CA PRO A 242 -22.76 -21.06 24.39
C PRO A 242 -21.47 -21.25 23.58
N ARG A 243 -20.39 -21.71 24.24
CA ARG A 243 -19.12 -22.00 23.56
C ARG A 243 -19.23 -23.17 22.59
N VAL A 244 -19.96 -24.21 22.98
CA VAL A 244 -20.21 -25.38 22.13
C VAL A 244 -21.10 -25.00 20.95
N ALA A 245 -22.17 -24.23 21.20
CA ALA A 245 -23.05 -23.72 20.15
C ALA A 245 -22.29 -22.90 19.10
N ARG A 246 -21.32 -22.07 19.54
CA ARG A 246 -20.47 -21.28 18.63
C ARG A 246 -19.61 -22.17 17.75
N ILE A 247 -18.90 -23.15 18.33
CA ILE A 247 -18.04 -24.06 17.56
C ILE A 247 -18.87 -24.89 16.57
N ALA A 248 -20.04 -25.38 17.01
CA ALA A 248 -20.94 -26.12 16.13
C ALA A 248 -21.44 -25.25 14.97
N LYS A 249 -21.71 -23.97 15.21
CA LYS A 249 -22.05 -23.01 14.15
C LYS A 249 -20.87 -22.77 13.20
N ASP A 250 -19.68 -22.56 13.75
CA ASP A 250 -18.47 -22.29 12.97
C ASP A 250 -18.14 -23.49 12.07
N LEU A 251 -18.10 -24.71 12.60
CA LEU A 251 -17.91 -25.94 11.81
C LEU A 251 -19.03 -26.17 10.77
N ALA A 252 -20.26 -25.71 11.03
CA ALA A 252 -21.34 -25.80 10.06
C ALA A 252 -21.24 -24.76 8.93
N SER A 253 -20.47 -23.69 9.14
CA SER A 253 -20.25 -22.63 8.15
C SER A 253 -19.10 -22.89 7.20
N ILE A 254 -18.26 -23.90 7.47
CA ILE A 254 -17.08 -24.21 6.66
C ILE A 254 -17.18 -25.58 5.98
N THR A 255 -16.47 -25.71 4.87
CA THR A 255 -16.40 -26.93 4.05
C THR A 255 -14.99 -27.50 4.00
N ASP A 256 -14.87 -28.82 3.81
CA ASP A 256 -13.61 -29.50 3.56
C ASP A 256 -13.12 -29.29 2.12
N SER A 257 -11.99 -29.90 1.75
CA SER A 257 -11.41 -29.78 0.41
C SER A 257 -12.32 -30.33 -0.70
N GLU A 258 -13.30 -31.17 -0.37
CA GLU A 258 -14.27 -31.73 -1.29
C GLU A 258 -15.56 -30.88 -1.36
N GLY A 259 -15.61 -29.76 -0.63
CA GLY A 259 -16.77 -28.88 -0.56
C GLY A 259 -17.88 -29.39 0.36
N LYS A 260 -17.63 -30.44 1.14
CA LYS A 260 -18.61 -31.00 2.08
C LYS A 260 -18.50 -30.29 3.42
N ARG A 261 -19.65 -29.94 4.01
CA ARG A 261 -19.69 -29.28 5.33
C ARG A 261 -19.16 -30.19 6.42
N TYR A 262 -18.38 -29.63 7.36
CA TYR A 262 -17.93 -30.39 8.52
C TYR A 262 -19.09 -30.78 9.43
N LEU A 263 -20.11 -29.93 9.54
CA LEU A 263 -21.32 -30.19 10.30
C LEU A 263 -22.56 -29.67 9.57
N GLU A 264 -23.62 -30.48 9.47
CA GLU A 264 -24.87 -30.04 8.80
C GLU A 264 -25.69 -29.05 9.64
N ARG A 265 -25.77 -29.30 10.95
CA ARG A 265 -26.49 -28.43 11.90
C ARG A 265 -25.87 -28.53 13.28
N GLY A 266 -25.56 -27.36 13.87
CA GLY A 266 -25.03 -27.28 15.22
C GLY A 266 -26.12 -27.37 16.30
N GLN A 267 -25.84 -28.15 17.35
CA GLN A 267 -26.61 -28.14 18.60
C GLN A 267 -25.78 -27.49 19.73
N GLY A 268 -26.42 -27.06 20.81
CA GLY A 268 -25.74 -26.47 21.98
C GLY A 268 -24.99 -27.49 22.87
N ILE A 269 -24.78 -28.71 22.37
CA ILE A 269 -24.21 -29.87 23.07
C ILE A 269 -23.11 -30.47 22.20
N PHE A 270 -22.00 -30.86 22.82
CA PHE A 270 -20.84 -31.47 22.16
C PHE A 270 -21.09 -32.97 22.12
N ASP A 271 -21.90 -33.40 21.16
CA ASP A 271 -22.30 -34.78 20.94
C ASP A 271 -21.30 -35.53 20.03
N ALA A 272 -21.58 -36.81 19.77
CA ALA A 272 -20.73 -37.63 18.91
C ALA A 272 -20.64 -37.09 17.46
N THR A 273 -21.69 -36.41 17.01
CA THR A 273 -21.75 -35.73 15.71
C THR A 273 -20.74 -34.59 15.64
N LEU A 274 -20.76 -33.69 16.63
CA LEU A 274 -19.82 -32.57 16.71
C LEU A 274 -18.38 -33.04 16.92
N GLU A 275 -18.17 -34.09 17.72
CA GLU A 275 -16.85 -34.68 17.90
C GLU A 275 -16.30 -35.26 16.58
N SER A 276 -17.12 -36.00 15.83
CA SER A 276 -16.72 -36.56 14.54
C SER A 276 -16.39 -35.47 13.52
N ALA A 277 -17.19 -34.39 13.49
CA ALA A 277 -16.91 -33.21 12.67
C ALA A 277 -15.58 -32.54 13.05
N LEU A 278 -15.31 -32.42 14.36
CA LEU A 278 -14.08 -31.81 14.85
C LEU A 278 -12.85 -32.67 14.54
N ARG A 279 -12.95 -34.00 14.69
CA ARG A 279 -11.87 -34.93 14.33
C ARG A 279 -11.53 -34.85 12.84
N ARG A 280 -12.55 -34.77 11.97
CA ARG A 280 -12.34 -34.57 10.53
C ARG A 280 -11.62 -33.24 10.27
N PHE A 281 -12.08 -32.17 10.90
CA PHE A 281 -11.43 -30.85 10.80
C PHE A 281 -9.96 -30.86 11.28
N GLN A 282 -9.67 -31.57 12.39
CA GLN A 282 -8.30 -31.74 12.88
C GLN A 282 -7.42 -32.49 11.89
N ALA A 283 -7.93 -33.58 11.30
CA ALA A 283 -7.22 -34.35 10.28
C ALA A 283 -6.89 -33.48 9.04
N ASP A 284 -7.89 -32.76 8.53
CA ASP A 284 -7.76 -31.93 7.32
C ASP A 284 -6.82 -30.72 7.51
N THR A 285 -6.61 -30.30 8.76
CA THR A 285 -5.71 -29.18 9.11
C THR A 285 -4.37 -29.63 9.72
N GLY A 286 -4.07 -30.93 9.67
CA GLY A 286 -2.78 -31.49 10.13
C GLY A 286 -2.55 -31.37 11.64
N GLN A 287 -3.63 -31.41 12.43
CA GLN A 287 -3.58 -31.40 13.90
C GLN A 287 -3.69 -32.82 14.47
N ASP A 288 -3.33 -32.98 15.75
CA ASP A 288 -3.63 -34.22 16.49
C ASP A 288 -5.15 -34.47 16.50
N VAL A 289 -5.56 -35.65 16.04
CA VAL A 289 -6.98 -36.03 15.88
C VAL A 289 -7.53 -36.58 17.20
N ASP A 290 -7.57 -35.73 18.22
CA ASP A 290 -7.98 -36.10 19.58
C ASP A 290 -9.46 -35.86 19.89
N GLY A 291 -10.19 -35.15 19.01
CA GLY A 291 -11.59 -34.79 19.20
C GLY A 291 -11.82 -33.73 20.28
N VAL A 292 -10.75 -33.06 20.73
CA VAL A 292 -10.79 -32.04 21.77
C VAL A 292 -10.65 -30.65 21.15
N PHE A 293 -11.58 -29.76 21.46
CA PHE A 293 -11.50 -28.37 21.06
C PHE A 293 -10.59 -27.60 22.04
N GLY A 294 -9.30 -27.63 21.73
CA GLY A 294 -8.24 -26.89 22.40
C GLY A 294 -7.87 -25.56 21.73
N VAL A 295 -6.81 -24.92 22.22
CA VAL A 295 -6.36 -23.60 21.73
C VAL A 295 -5.89 -23.65 20.28
N GLN A 296 -5.22 -24.74 19.87
CA GLN A 296 -4.75 -24.93 18.50
C GLN A 296 -5.92 -25.08 17.53
N THR A 297 -6.86 -25.97 17.86
CA THR A 297 -8.08 -26.21 17.08
C THR A 297 -8.92 -24.95 16.94
N ALA A 298 -9.00 -24.14 18.00
CA ALA A 298 -9.70 -22.86 17.97
C ALA A 298 -9.08 -21.84 16.99
N ARG A 299 -7.74 -21.78 16.90
CA ARG A 299 -7.05 -20.88 15.96
C ARG A 299 -7.26 -21.30 14.52
N GLN A 300 -7.15 -22.59 14.23
CA GLN A 300 -7.36 -23.13 12.89
C GLN A 300 -8.80 -22.94 12.43
N LEU A 301 -9.78 -23.21 13.30
CA LEU A 301 -11.20 -23.01 12.98
C LEU A 301 -11.50 -21.53 12.68
N ALA A 302 -10.95 -20.61 13.47
CA ALA A 302 -11.12 -19.18 13.22
C ALA A 302 -10.50 -18.71 11.88
N LEU A 303 -9.38 -19.31 11.46
CA LEU A 303 -8.77 -19.03 10.16
C LEU A 303 -9.64 -19.57 9.02
N ALA A 304 -10.11 -20.82 9.13
CA ALA A 304 -10.97 -21.46 8.14
C ALA A 304 -12.28 -20.68 7.93
N VAL A 305 -12.94 -20.25 9.01
CA VAL A 305 -14.15 -19.42 8.94
C VAL A 305 -13.89 -18.13 8.18
N ARG A 306 -12.78 -17.42 8.45
CA ARG A 306 -12.43 -16.19 7.73
C ARG A 306 -12.20 -16.43 6.24
N VAL A 307 -11.51 -17.51 5.89
CA VAL A 307 -11.27 -17.88 4.49
C VAL A 307 -12.58 -18.13 3.78
N GLU A 308 -13.51 -18.85 4.40
CA GLU A 308 -14.82 -19.13 3.82
C GLU A 308 -15.69 -17.87 3.73
N GLU A 309 -15.67 -17.00 4.74
CA GLU A 309 -16.31 -15.68 4.70
C GLU A 309 -15.79 -14.81 3.55
N GLU A 310 -14.48 -14.79 3.28
CA GLU A 310 -13.90 -14.07 2.15
C GLU A 310 -14.32 -14.66 0.79
N LYS A 311 -14.43 -15.99 0.66
CA LYS A 311 -14.96 -16.62 -0.57
C LYS A 311 -16.41 -16.24 -0.83
N LEU A 312 -17.20 -16.06 0.23
CA LEU A 312 -18.61 -15.70 0.18
C LEU A 312 -18.83 -14.19 -0.03
N LYS A 313 -17.79 -13.35 0.07
CA LYS A 313 -17.93 -11.92 -0.25
C LYS A 313 -18.24 -11.76 -1.73
N PRO A 314 -19.27 -10.99 -2.08
CA PRO A 314 -19.57 -10.73 -3.48
C PRO A 314 -18.39 -10.02 -4.13
N LYS A 315 -17.94 -10.54 -5.28
CA LYS A 315 -17.00 -9.85 -6.17
C LYS A 315 -17.56 -8.43 -6.42
N PRO A 316 -16.75 -7.35 -6.30
CA PRO A 316 -17.25 -6.00 -6.46
C PRO A 316 -18.00 -5.88 -7.79
N ALA A 317 -19.21 -5.35 -7.73
CA ALA A 317 -20.06 -5.18 -8.91
C ALA A 317 -19.33 -4.31 -9.94
N ALA A 318 -19.56 -4.58 -11.22
CA ALA A 318 -19.00 -3.77 -12.29
C ALA A 318 -19.41 -2.29 -12.09
N PRO A 319 -18.49 -1.33 -12.28
CA PRO A 319 -18.77 0.08 -12.08
C PRO A 319 -19.89 0.56 -13.01
N THR A 320 -20.88 1.28 -12.46
CA THR A 320 -22.10 1.68 -13.20
C THR A 320 -22.17 3.16 -13.54
N ALA A 321 -21.40 4.01 -12.84
CA ALA A 321 -21.39 5.46 -12.96
C ALA A 321 -20.01 6.03 -12.58
N LEU A 322 -19.77 7.29 -12.97
CA LEU A 322 -18.57 8.03 -12.61
C LEU A 322 -18.52 8.27 -11.10
N SER A 323 -17.41 7.92 -10.44
CA SER A 323 -17.22 8.19 -9.01
C SER A 323 -17.00 9.69 -8.73
N LYS A 324 -17.03 10.09 -7.46
CA LYS A 324 -16.70 11.47 -7.05
C LYS A 324 -15.22 11.79 -7.34
N GLU A 325 -14.34 10.82 -7.15
CA GLU A 325 -12.92 10.93 -7.46
C GLU A 325 -12.70 11.07 -8.98
N GLY A 326 -13.45 10.31 -9.78
CA GLY A 326 -13.46 10.44 -11.24
C GLY A 326 -13.99 11.80 -11.72
N ALA A 327 -15.04 12.32 -11.10
CA ALA A 327 -15.53 13.67 -11.36
C ALA A 327 -14.48 14.74 -11.00
N THR A 328 -13.75 14.54 -9.90
CA THR A 328 -12.65 15.42 -9.48
C THR A 328 -11.51 15.41 -10.50
N LEU A 329 -11.19 14.25 -11.11
CA LEU A 329 -10.22 14.15 -12.19
C LEU A 329 -10.63 15.00 -13.40
N ILE A 330 -11.89 14.93 -13.84
CA ILE A 330 -12.39 15.73 -14.97
C ILE A 330 -12.37 17.21 -14.62
N ALA A 331 -12.90 17.57 -13.44
CA ALA A 331 -12.99 18.94 -12.95
C ALA A 331 -11.63 19.69 -12.93
N ALA A 332 -10.54 18.96 -12.67
CA ALA A 332 -9.19 19.52 -12.68
C ALA A 332 -8.76 20.10 -14.05
N PHE A 333 -9.43 19.72 -15.14
CA PHE A 333 -9.15 20.19 -16.50
C PHE A 333 -10.17 21.17 -17.06
N GLU A 334 -11.39 21.19 -16.53
CA GLU A 334 -12.48 22.06 -17.05
C GLU A 334 -12.48 23.45 -16.41
N GLY A 335 -12.02 23.57 -15.15
CA GLY A 335 -12.01 24.83 -14.40
C GLY A 335 -13.37 25.22 -13.83
N PHE A 336 -13.40 25.78 -12.61
CA PHE A 336 -14.65 26.07 -11.89
C PHE A 336 -15.10 27.52 -12.06
N ARG A 337 -16.39 27.71 -12.41
CA ARG A 337 -17.09 28.99 -12.36
C ARG A 337 -18.35 28.87 -11.49
N SER A 338 -18.34 29.53 -10.34
CA SER A 338 -19.47 29.52 -9.40
C SER A 338 -20.73 30.18 -9.97
N GLN A 339 -20.58 31.19 -10.83
CA GLN A 339 -21.67 31.98 -11.41
C GLN A 339 -21.87 31.62 -12.89
N LEU A 340 -23.10 31.86 -13.38
CA LEU A 340 -23.42 31.76 -14.81
C LEU A 340 -22.48 32.62 -15.64
N TYR A 341 -22.02 32.10 -16.77
CA TYR A 341 -21.22 32.84 -17.75
C TYR A 341 -21.57 32.39 -19.18
N ASN A 342 -21.31 33.26 -20.16
CA ASN A 342 -21.39 32.86 -21.56
C ASN A 342 -20.04 32.25 -21.98
N ASP A 343 -20.07 31.03 -22.50
CA ASP A 343 -18.87 30.36 -23.01
C ASP A 343 -18.34 31.00 -24.31
N ALA A 344 -17.27 30.44 -24.90
CA ALA A 344 -16.69 30.96 -26.13
C ALA A 344 -17.62 30.87 -27.36
N ALA A 345 -18.66 30.02 -27.30
CA ALA A 345 -19.71 29.90 -28.31
C ALA A 345 -20.95 30.78 -27.98
N ASN A 346 -20.84 31.62 -26.94
CA ASN A 346 -21.91 32.48 -26.43
C ASN A 346 -23.14 31.71 -25.93
N HIS A 347 -22.90 30.60 -25.20
CA HIS A 347 -23.92 29.81 -24.54
C HIS A 347 -23.83 29.89 -23.02
N CYS A 348 -25.00 29.95 -22.36
CA CYS A 348 -25.14 30.03 -20.92
C CYS A 348 -24.63 28.76 -20.22
N THR A 349 -23.57 28.92 -19.44
CA THR A 349 -22.79 27.83 -18.84
C THR A 349 -22.50 28.11 -17.37
N ILE A 350 -22.33 27.07 -16.54
CA ILE A 350 -21.97 27.20 -15.13
C ILE A 350 -21.05 26.05 -14.66
N GLY A 351 -20.38 26.20 -13.52
CA GLY A 351 -19.64 25.12 -12.87
C GLY A 351 -18.40 24.71 -13.64
N TYR A 352 -18.30 23.42 -13.95
CA TYR A 352 -17.22 22.80 -14.74
C TYR A 352 -17.64 22.65 -16.22
N GLY A 353 -18.14 23.73 -16.83
CA GLY A 353 -18.58 23.72 -18.22
C GLY A 353 -19.96 23.10 -18.47
N HIS A 354 -20.83 23.05 -17.45
CA HIS A 354 -22.21 22.57 -17.59
C HIS A 354 -23.05 23.55 -18.42
N LEU A 355 -23.53 23.10 -19.57
CA LEU A 355 -24.39 23.89 -20.46
C LEU A 355 -25.80 23.98 -19.85
N VAL A 356 -26.20 25.18 -19.43
CA VAL A 356 -27.55 25.42 -18.88
C VAL A 356 -28.57 25.51 -20.00
N HIS A 357 -28.29 26.32 -21.03
CA HIS A 357 -29.06 26.37 -22.26
C HIS A 357 -28.24 27.00 -23.40
N HIS A 358 -28.69 26.80 -24.63
CA HIS A 358 -28.12 27.48 -25.79
C HIS A 358 -28.54 28.96 -25.81
N GLY A 359 -27.62 29.81 -26.24
CA GLY A 359 -27.78 31.27 -26.26
C GLY A 359 -27.24 31.94 -25.00
N PRO A 360 -27.12 33.29 -25.02
CA PRO A 360 -26.57 34.03 -23.90
C PRO A 360 -27.53 33.99 -22.70
N ILE A 361 -26.98 34.25 -21.51
CA ILE A 361 -27.77 34.49 -20.29
C ILE A 361 -28.85 35.54 -20.59
N ASP A 362 -30.11 35.18 -20.38
CA ASP A 362 -31.29 35.99 -20.73
C ASP A 362 -32.29 36.12 -19.56
N GLY A 363 -32.00 35.50 -18.42
CA GLY A 363 -32.86 35.52 -17.24
C GLY A 363 -33.88 34.39 -17.19
N SER A 364 -33.91 33.48 -18.17
CA SER A 364 -34.76 32.27 -18.16
C SER A 364 -34.17 31.12 -17.33
N GLU A 365 -32.95 31.27 -16.81
CA GLU A 365 -32.22 30.19 -16.14
C GLU A 365 -32.91 29.74 -14.85
N PRO A 366 -32.73 28.47 -14.44
CA PRO A 366 -33.27 27.96 -13.19
C PRO A 366 -32.87 28.82 -11.98
N ALA A 367 -33.84 29.11 -11.10
CA ALA A 367 -33.63 29.94 -9.93
C ALA A 367 -32.50 29.42 -9.02
N GLU A 368 -32.33 28.10 -8.95
CA GLU A 368 -31.27 27.43 -8.19
C GLU A 368 -29.85 27.71 -8.72
N LEU A 369 -29.69 28.04 -10.01
CA LEU A 369 -28.38 28.34 -10.61
C LEU A 369 -28.05 29.84 -10.58
N LYS A 370 -29.07 30.70 -10.52
CA LYS A 370 -28.93 32.17 -10.54
C LYS A 370 -28.19 32.73 -9.32
N ALA A 371 -28.24 32.06 -8.17
CA ALA A 371 -27.48 32.45 -6.98
C ALA A 371 -26.01 31.99 -7.03
N GLY A 372 -25.64 31.21 -8.05
CA GLY A 372 -24.38 30.50 -8.15
C GLY A 372 -24.39 29.17 -7.38
N ILE A 373 -23.42 28.33 -7.70
CA ILE A 373 -23.32 26.95 -7.18
C ILE A 373 -22.01 26.72 -6.41
N SER A 374 -22.01 25.73 -5.52
CA SER A 374 -20.82 25.24 -4.84
C SER A 374 -19.99 24.30 -5.75
N GLN A 375 -18.76 24.00 -5.33
CA GLN A 375 -17.94 23.00 -6.04
C GLN A 375 -18.56 21.61 -5.97
N GLU A 376 -19.19 21.25 -4.85
CA GLU A 376 -19.90 19.98 -4.69
C GLU A 376 -21.06 19.88 -5.68
N ARG A 377 -21.90 20.92 -5.80
CA ARG A 377 -23.00 20.92 -6.76
C ARG A 377 -22.50 20.90 -8.20
N ALA A 378 -21.39 21.59 -8.49
CA ALA A 378 -20.76 21.52 -9.81
C ALA A 378 -20.20 20.13 -10.15
N LEU A 379 -19.69 19.38 -9.16
CA LEU A 379 -19.26 18.00 -9.35
C LEU A 379 -20.46 17.07 -9.62
N GLU A 380 -21.60 17.28 -8.96
CA GLU A 380 -22.83 16.53 -9.24
C GLU A 380 -23.30 16.75 -10.69
N LEU A 381 -23.38 18.02 -11.14
CA LEU A 381 -23.70 18.37 -12.53
C LEU A 381 -22.70 17.72 -13.51
N LEU A 382 -21.41 17.70 -13.17
CA LEU A 382 -20.40 17.07 -14.00
C LEU A 382 -20.57 15.54 -14.09
N GLN A 383 -21.02 14.89 -13.02
CA GLN A 383 -21.37 13.46 -13.05
C GLN A 383 -22.59 13.20 -13.95
N GLU A 384 -23.58 14.09 -13.93
CA GLU A 384 -24.75 14.05 -14.82
C GLU A 384 -24.33 14.22 -16.29
N ASP A 385 -23.49 15.22 -16.59
CA ASP A 385 -22.98 15.48 -17.94
C ASP A 385 -22.14 14.30 -18.48
N ALA A 386 -21.34 13.69 -17.61
CA ALA A 386 -20.51 12.54 -17.94
C ALA A 386 -21.30 11.22 -18.05
N ALA A 387 -22.60 11.19 -17.72
CA ALA A 387 -23.40 9.97 -17.74
C ALA A 387 -23.48 9.30 -19.12
N LYS A 388 -23.46 10.11 -20.20
CA LYS A 388 -23.40 9.59 -21.58
C LYS A 388 -22.06 8.90 -21.87
N ALA A 389 -20.96 9.47 -21.42
CA ALA A 389 -19.63 8.85 -21.55
C ALA A 389 -19.54 7.57 -20.70
N ALA A 390 -20.02 7.60 -19.45
CA ALA A 390 -20.08 6.42 -18.58
C ALA A 390 -20.92 5.28 -19.19
N SER A 391 -22.06 5.61 -19.79
CA SER A 391 -22.90 4.64 -20.50
C SER A 391 -22.19 4.05 -21.71
N GLU A 392 -21.42 4.87 -22.43
CA GLU A 392 -20.60 4.40 -23.54
C GLU A 392 -19.55 3.38 -23.12
N ILE A 393 -18.82 3.65 -22.03
CA ILE A 393 -17.80 2.72 -21.50
C ILE A 393 -18.45 1.37 -21.18
N LYS A 394 -19.64 1.37 -20.55
CA LYS A 394 -20.37 0.14 -20.21
C LYS A 394 -20.77 -0.67 -21.44
N VAL A 395 -21.15 -0.01 -22.53
CA VAL A 395 -21.58 -0.69 -23.77
C VAL A 395 -20.37 -1.22 -24.54
N CYS A 396 -19.29 -0.45 -24.59
CA CYS A 396 -18.18 -0.72 -25.48
C CYS A 396 -17.09 -1.60 -24.86
N VAL A 397 -16.86 -1.51 -23.55
CA VAL A 397 -15.82 -2.30 -22.87
C VAL A 397 -16.37 -3.67 -22.49
N LYS A 398 -15.67 -4.71 -22.94
CA LYS A 398 -16.07 -6.12 -22.80
C LYS A 398 -15.29 -6.86 -21.73
N VAL A 399 -14.26 -6.23 -21.17
CA VAL A 399 -13.39 -6.79 -20.12
C VAL A 399 -13.70 -6.16 -18.75
N PRO A 400 -13.43 -6.83 -17.62
CA PRO A 400 -13.69 -6.28 -16.30
C PRO A 400 -12.86 -5.02 -16.03
N LEU A 401 -13.44 -4.02 -15.37
CA LEU A 401 -12.74 -2.81 -14.95
C LEU A 401 -12.87 -2.62 -13.43
N SER A 402 -11.82 -2.08 -12.80
CA SER A 402 -11.94 -1.44 -11.50
C SER A 402 -12.66 -0.08 -11.63
N GLN A 403 -13.10 0.51 -10.52
CA GLN A 403 -13.73 1.84 -10.53
C GLN A 403 -12.79 2.91 -11.11
N CYS A 404 -11.50 2.92 -10.72
CA CYS A 404 -10.55 3.91 -11.23
C CYS A 404 -10.29 3.76 -12.74
N GLN A 405 -10.23 2.52 -13.24
CA GLN A 405 -10.12 2.26 -14.66
C GLN A 405 -11.33 2.78 -15.43
N PHE A 406 -12.53 2.50 -14.91
CA PHE A 406 -13.78 3.02 -15.47
C PHE A 406 -13.80 4.55 -15.53
N ASP A 407 -13.50 5.21 -14.41
CA ASP A 407 -13.50 6.67 -14.30
C ASP A 407 -12.51 7.35 -15.25
N ALA A 408 -11.31 6.79 -15.40
CA ALA A 408 -10.30 7.31 -16.33
C ALA A 408 -10.77 7.21 -17.80
N LEU A 409 -11.43 6.10 -18.17
CA LEU A 409 -12.02 5.94 -19.50
C LEU A 409 -13.21 6.88 -19.72
N VAL A 410 -14.03 7.12 -18.68
CA VAL A 410 -15.10 8.13 -18.74
C VAL A 410 -14.51 9.52 -18.98
N SER A 411 -13.46 9.91 -18.24
CA SER A 411 -12.76 11.19 -18.44
C SER A 411 -12.20 11.33 -19.87
N PHE A 412 -11.66 10.25 -20.41
CA PHE A 412 -11.15 10.22 -21.79
C PHE A 412 -12.28 10.40 -22.80
N ALA A 413 -13.33 9.58 -22.72
CA ALA A 413 -14.48 9.64 -23.61
C ALA A 413 -15.22 10.98 -23.51
N PHE A 414 -15.31 11.57 -22.32
CA PHE A 414 -15.87 12.91 -22.12
C PHE A 414 -15.09 13.98 -22.89
N ASN A 415 -13.76 13.89 -22.95
CA ASN A 415 -12.95 14.86 -23.68
C ASN A 415 -12.93 14.68 -25.19
N VAL A 416 -12.76 13.44 -25.66
CA VAL A 416 -12.58 13.16 -27.10
C VAL A 416 -13.90 12.89 -27.82
N GLY A 417 -14.97 12.69 -27.06
CA GLY A 417 -16.27 12.28 -27.55
C GLY A 417 -16.40 10.76 -27.69
N ASN A 418 -17.62 10.27 -27.50
CA ASN A 418 -17.95 8.85 -27.56
C ASN A 418 -17.59 8.18 -28.89
N GLY A 419 -17.78 8.88 -30.02
CA GLY A 419 -17.43 8.35 -31.36
C GLY A 419 -15.94 8.06 -31.49
N ALA A 420 -15.08 9.02 -31.11
CA ALA A 420 -13.63 8.84 -31.12
C ALA A 420 -13.18 7.74 -30.15
N PHE A 421 -13.83 7.61 -28.99
CA PHE A 421 -13.57 6.51 -28.06
C PHE A 421 -13.88 5.14 -28.69
N ARG A 422 -15.05 4.98 -29.31
CA ARG A 422 -15.49 3.73 -29.98
C ARG A 422 -14.51 3.25 -31.05
N GLU A 423 -13.99 4.18 -31.84
CA GLU A 423 -13.09 3.87 -32.95
C GLU A 423 -11.61 3.79 -32.51
N SER A 424 -11.33 4.04 -31.23
CA SER A 424 -9.96 4.13 -30.75
C SER A 424 -9.24 2.79 -30.76
N THR A 425 -7.95 2.84 -31.11
CA THR A 425 -7.02 1.71 -30.88
C THR A 425 -6.95 1.33 -29.40
N LEU A 426 -7.20 2.30 -28.49
CA LEU A 426 -7.29 2.07 -27.05
C LEU A 426 -8.36 1.05 -26.71
N LEU A 427 -9.61 1.28 -27.14
CA LEU A 427 -10.73 0.40 -26.83
C LEU A 427 -10.51 -1.00 -27.41
N ARG A 428 -10.01 -1.09 -28.64
CA ARG A 428 -9.70 -2.38 -29.27
C ARG A 428 -8.70 -3.19 -28.44
N LEU A 429 -7.56 -2.59 -28.07
CA LEU A 429 -6.54 -3.27 -27.29
C LEU A 429 -7.03 -3.62 -25.88
N LEU A 430 -7.76 -2.71 -25.22
CA LEU A 430 -8.34 -2.99 -23.90
C LEU A 430 -9.27 -4.21 -23.95
N ASN A 431 -10.14 -4.29 -24.96
CA ASN A 431 -11.05 -5.43 -25.12
C ASN A 431 -10.34 -6.74 -25.48
N GLU A 432 -9.10 -6.69 -25.97
CA GLU A 432 -8.20 -7.84 -26.12
C GLU A 432 -7.49 -8.22 -24.79
N GLY A 433 -7.83 -7.55 -23.68
CA GLY A 433 -7.22 -7.76 -22.37
C GLY A 433 -5.88 -7.06 -22.17
N ARG A 434 -5.49 -6.15 -23.08
CA ARG A 434 -4.21 -5.42 -23.04
C ARG A 434 -4.32 -4.13 -22.22
N TYR A 435 -4.53 -4.27 -20.91
CA TYR A 435 -4.59 -3.14 -19.97
C TYR A 435 -3.28 -2.32 -19.97
N ASP A 436 -2.14 -2.99 -20.21
CA ASP A 436 -0.80 -2.39 -20.33
C ASP A 436 -0.71 -1.35 -21.46
N ALA A 437 -1.50 -1.52 -22.51
CA ALA A 437 -1.45 -0.64 -23.68
C ALA A 437 -2.23 0.68 -23.49
N VAL A 438 -3.11 0.77 -22.50
CA VAL A 438 -4.06 1.90 -22.33
C VAL A 438 -3.32 3.22 -22.22
N GLU A 439 -2.29 3.32 -21.39
CA GLU A 439 -1.53 4.55 -21.20
C GLU A 439 -0.85 5.04 -22.48
N ALA A 440 -0.18 4.15 -23.20
CA ALA A 440 0.45 4.48 -24.47
C ALA A 440 -0.58 4.92 -25.51
N GLN A 441 -1.78 4.34 -25.49
CA GLN A 441 -2.86 4.77 -26.38
C GLN A 441 -3.47 6.11 -25.97
N LEU A 442 -3.66 6.39 -24.68
CA LEU A 442 -4.11 7.70 -24.18
C LEU A 442 -3.15 8.79 -24.65
N ALA A 443 -1.84 8.58 -24.54
CA ALA A 443 -0.81 9.56 -24.91
C ALA A 443 -0.86 10.00 -26.39
N ARG A 444 -1.50 9.23 -27.28
CA ARG A 444 -1.68 9.58 -28.70
C ARG A 444 -2.74 10.66 -28.92
N TRP A 445 -3.68 10.82 -27.99
CA TRP A 445 -4.80 11.76 -28.06
C TRP A 445 -4.41 13.12 -27.45
N ASN A 446 -3.38 13.73 -28.01
CA ASN A 446 -2.78 14.96 -27.50
C ASN A 446 -2.84 16.14 -28.48
N LYS A 447 -3.60 16.03 -29.57
CA LYS A 447 -3.65 17.04 -30.64
C LYS A 447 -5.03 17.67 -30.75
N ALA A 448 -5.05 18.97 -31.08
CA ALA A 448 -6.24 19.68 -31.58
C ALA A 448 -5.83 20.54 -32.78
N GLY A 449 -6.68 20.58 -33.82
CA GLY A 449 -6.33 21.27 -35.08
C GLY A 449 -5.01 20.78 -35.71
N GLY A 450 -4.68 19.50 -35.53
CA GLY A 450 -3.44 18.88 -36.02
C GLY A 450 -2.19 19.17 -35.18
N LYS A 451 -2.25 20.07 -34.19
CA LYS A 451 -1.10 20.47 -33.34
C LYS A 451 -1.18 19.83 -31.97
N THR A 452 -0.05 19.41 -31.42
CA THR A 452 0.02 18.90 -30.04
C THR A 452 -0.25 20.03 -29.04
N LEU A 453 -1.16 19.78 -28.10
CA LEU A 453 -1.50 20.69 -27.02
C LEU A 453 -0.99 20.15 -25.68
N GLN A 454 -0.19 20.95 -24.97
CA GLN A 454 0.38 20.55 -23.68
C GLN A 454 -0.70 20.22 -22.63
N GLY A 455 -1.83 20.94 -22.66
CA GLY A 455 -2.97 20.64 -21.79
C GLY A 455 -3.52 19.22 -21.98
N LEU A 456 -3.62 18.76 -23.24
CA LEU A 456 -4.04 17.39 -23.54
C LEU A 456 -2.97 16.37 -23.13
N VAL A 457 -1.69 16.66 -23.35
CA VAL A 457 -0.59 15.79 -22.85
C VAL A 457 -0.72 15.57 -21.34
N ASN A 458 -0.92 16.65 -20.58
CA ASN A 458 -1.07 16.59 -19.13
C ASN A 458 -2.34 15.82 -18.71
N ARG A 459 -3.46 16.03 -19.41
CA ARG A 459 -4.73 15.32 -19.18
C ARG A 459 -4.60 13.82 -19.40
N ARG A 460 -4.01 13.39 -20.52
CA ARG A 460 -3.81 11.96 -20.82
C ARG A 460 -2.88 11.29 -19.80
N ALA A 461 -1.85 12.00 -19.33
CA ALA A 461 -0.97 11.48 -18.28
C ALA A 461 -1.69 11.33 -16.93
N ALA A 462 -2.57 12.25 -16.56
CA ALA A 462 -3.35 12.17 -15.34
C ALA A 462 -4.38 11.03 -15.38
N GLU A 463 -5.07 10.85 -16.50
CA GLU A 463 -5.99 9.74 -16.69
C GLU A 463 -5.27 8.38 -16.68
N ALA A 464 -4.09 8.28 -17.29
CA ALA A 464 -3.30 7.06 -17.25
C ALA A 464 -2.89 6.70 -15.82
N LYS A 465 -2.45 7.70 -15.03
CA LYS A 465 -2.16 7.53 -13.60
C LYS A 465 -3.39 7.07 -12.83
N PHE A 466 -4.53 7.73 -13.05
CA PHE A 466 -5.80 7.37 -12.40
C PHE A 466 -6.24 5.95 -12.78
N PHE A 467 -6.12 5.57 -14.05
CA PHE A 467 -6.41 4.21 -14.55
C PHE A 467 -5.55 3.15 -13.84
N ASN A 468 -4.29 3.48 -13.53
CA ASN A 468 -3.34 2.61 -12.84
C ASN A 468 -3.46 2.64 -11.30
N GLY A 469 -4.32 3.50 -10.73
CA GLY A 469 -4.52 3.63 -9.28
C GLY A 469 -3.36 4.28 -8.53
N THR A 470 -2.60 5.15 -9.20
CA THR A 470 -1.41 5.87 -8.68
C THR A 470 -1.59 7.36 -8.80
#